data_AF-A0AAD3HTT0-F1
#
_entry.id   AF-A0AAD3HTT0-F1
#
_cell.length_a   1.000
_cell.length_b   1.000
_cell.length_c   1.000
_cell.angle_alpha   90.00
_cell.angle_beta   90.00
_cell.angle_gamma   90.00
#
_symmetry.space_group_name_H-M   'P 1'
#
loop_
_entity.id
_entity.type
_entity.pdbx_description
1 polymer ?
#
loop_
_entity_poly.entity_id
_entity_poly.type
_entity_poly.pdbx_seq_one_letter_code
_entity_poly.pdbx_strand_id
1 'polypeptide(L)'
;GGGGAGSTTPTPATVAPTCFSGGLAEPGSEGRTLAEWRLRLSYLVFETLGRLRLGQMFDIVVDYPDSLPAIRDLAACLRHTNLQSLFVSSFRRSLQQRLLHAGASATGIIHQYVATIRTMREIDPSGCLLHAVAAPLRAYLRRRSDTIRCLVGLVTQD
;
A
#
# COMPACT_ATOMS: atom_id res chain seq x y z
N GLY A 1 55.55 -56.16 64.96
CA GLY A 1 56.71 -55.54 64.32
C GLY A 1 56.23 -54.64 63.21
N GLY A 2 56.75 -53.40 63.16
CA GLY A 2 56.71 -52.41 62.07
C GLY A 2 55.32 -52.02 61.52
N GLY A 3 54.87 -50.76 61.47
CA GLY A 3 55.58 -49.49 61.31
C GLY A 3 55.20 -48.88 59.95
N GLY A 4 54.50 -47.73 59.95
CA GLY A 4 54.16 -46.91 58.78
C GLY A 4 52.74 -46.30 58.94
N ALA A 5 52.55 -45.07 59.47
CA ALA A 5 52.78 -43.76 58.84
C ALA A 5 52.24 -43.72 57.39
N GLY A 6 51.35 -42.85 56.96
CA GLY A 6 50.76 -41.64 57.52
C GLY A 6 50.06 -40.86 56.40
N SER A 7 49.26 -39.88 56.81
CA SER A 7 48.75 -38.72 56.04
C SER A 7 47.80 -38.95 54.86
N THR A 8 46.52 -38.70 55.16
CA THR A 8 45.50 -38.11 54.30
C THR A 8 45.89 -36.72 53.79
N THR A 9 45.75 -36.48 52.49
CA THR A 9 45.60 -35.15 51.89
C THR A 9 44.55 -35.20 50.77
N PRO A 10 43.54 -34.32 50.75
CA PRO A 10 42.61 -34.22 49.63
C PRO A 10 43.23 -33.37 48.51
N THR A 11 43.16 -33.88 47.28
CA THR A 11 43.52 -33.18 46.05
C THR A 11 42.51 -32.07 45.74
N PRO A 12 42.94 -30.87 45.29
CA PRO A 12 42.02 -29.83 44.89
C PRO A 12 41.37 -30.18 43.54
N ALA A 13 40.04 -30.11 43.50
CA ALA A 13 39.26 -30.21 42.28
C ALA A 13 39.63 -29.04 41.34
N THR A 14 40.15 -29.38 40.16
CA THR A 14 40.34 -28.44 39.06
C THR A 14 38.96 -27.94 38.60
N VAL A 15 38.59 -26.74 39.02
CA VAL A 15 37.46 -26.00 38.46
C VAL A 15 37.85 -25.61 37.04
N ALA A 16 37.30 -26.32 36.05
CA ALA A 16 37.36 -25.88 34.66
C ALA A 16 36.68 -24.50 34.57
N PRO A 17 37.27 -23.52 33.86
CA PRO A 17 36.54 -22.30 33.57
C PRO A 17 35.42 -22.70 32.60
N THR A 18 34.19 -22.76 33.08
CA THR A 18 33.04 -22.60 32.20
C THR A 18 33.19 -21.19 31.61
N CYS A 19 33.76 -21.12 30.41
CA CYS A 19 33.63 -19.96 29.58
C CYS A 19 32.14 -19.74 29.38
N PHE A 20 31.59 -18.80 30.12
CA PHE A 20 30.28 -18.23 29.87
C PHE A 20 30.34 -17.76 28.42
N SER A 21 29.69 -18.50 27.51
CA SER A 21 29.41 -18.06 26.16
C SER A 21 28.39 -16.92 26.23
N GLY A 22 28.84 -15.79 26.77
CA GLY A 22 28.25 -14.50 26.47
C GLY A 22 28.40 -14.34 24.97
N GLY A 23 27.29 -14.52 24.26
CA GLY A 23 27.20 -14.22 22.84
C GLY A 23 27.64 -12.77 22.66
N LEU A 24 28.88 -12.59 22.22
CA LEU A 24 29.36 -11.35 21.65
C LEU A 24 28.44 -11.09 20.47
N ALA A 25 27.59 -10.08 20.60
CA ALA A 25 26.83 -9.55 19.47
C ALA A 25 27.86 -9.20 18.39
N GLU A 26 27.87 -9.99 17.30
CA GLU A 26 28.73 -9.77 16.16
C GLU A 26 28.58 -8.31 15.69
N PRO A 27 29.66 -7.52 15.57
CA PRO A 27 29.62 -6.08 15.26
C PRO A 27 29.23 -5.74 13.81
N GLY A 28 28.42 -6.59 13.18
CA GLY A 28 27.69 -6.35 11.94
C GLY A 28 26.20 -6.71 12.02
N SER A 29 25.70 -7.16 13.18
CA SER A 29 24.30 -7.55 13.40
C SER A 29 23.38 -6.33 13.56
N GLU A 30 23.82 -5.28 14.25
CA GLU A 30 23.02 -4.07 14.50
C GLU A 30 22.68 -3.32 13.21
N GLY A 31 23.64 -3.19 12.29
CA GLY A 31 23.42 -2.55 10.98
C GLY A 31 22.44 -3.31 10.08
N ARG A 32 22.51 -4.66 10.10
CA ARG A 32 21.53 -5.52 9.41
C ARG A 32 20.15 -5.40 10.03
N THR A 33 20.08 -5.32 11.35
CA THR A 33 18.84 -5.17 12.11
C THR A 33 18.17 -3.81 11.85
N LEU A 34 18.93 -2.72 11.84
CA LEU A 34 18.39 -1.39 11.51
C LEU A 34 17.86 -1.32 10.08
N ALA A 35 18.57 -1.90 9.11
CA ALA A 35 18.12 -1.96 7.72
C ALA A 35 16.79 -2.73 7.56
N GLU A 36 16.66 -3.86 8.27
CA GLU A 36 15.43 -4.65 8.30
C GLU A 36 14.26 -3.88 8.92
N TRP A 37 14.49 -3.22 10.06
CA TRP A 37 13.48 -2.36 10.68
C TRP A 37 13.06 -1.19 9.78
N ARG A 38 14.02 -0.55 9.09
CA ARG A 38 13.72 0.51 8.13
C ARG A 38 12.81 0.01 7.02
N LEU A 39 13.09 -1.16 6.44
CA LEU A 39 12.24 -1.74 5.39
C LEU A 39 10.82 -2.02 5.90
N ARG A 40 10.70 -2.63 7.10
CA ARG A 40 9.40 -2.93 7.73
C ARG A 40 8.60 -1.67 8.01
N LEU A 41 9.23 -0.66 8.59
CA LEU A 41 8.57 0.61 8.89
C LEU A 41 8.15 1.34 7.61
N SER A 42 9.01 1.37 6.58
CA SER A 42 8.66 1.94 5.28
C SER A 42 7.45 1.24 4.67
N TYR A 43 7.42 -0.09 4.69
CA TYR A 43 6.25 -0.86 4.21
C TYR A 43 4.98 -0.50 5.00
N LEU A 44 5.05 -0.47 6.34
CA LEU A 44 3.90 -0.13 7.19
C LEU A 44 3.37 1.29 6.92
N VAL A 45 4.27 2.25 6.67
CA VAL A 45 3.89 3.62 6.29
C VAL A 45 3.14 3.61 4.97
N PHE A 46 3.67 2.97 3.92
CA PHE A 46 3.00 2.90 2.62
C PHE A 46 1.69 2.12 2.68
N GLU A 47 1.63 1.03 3.44
CA GLU A 47 0.42 0.22 3.58
C GLU A 47 -0.68 1.01 4.30
N THR A 48 -0.34 1.70 5.38
CA THR A 48 -1.30 2.47 6.18
C THR A 48 -1.80 3.69 5.41
N LEU A 49 -0.90 4.48 4.84
CA LEU A 49 -1.27 5.64 4.01
C LEU A 49 -2.08 5.21 2.78
N GLY A 50 -1.65 4.14 2.12
CA GLY A 50 -2.38 3.56 0.99
C GLY A 50 -3.82 3.24 1.36
N ARG A 51 -4.04 2.49 2.45
CA ARG A 51 -5.40 2.16 2.93
C ARG A 51 -6.26 3.39 3.20
N LEU A 52 -5.71 4.45 3.79
CA LEU A 52 -6.43 5.70 4.01
C LEU A 52 -6.83 6.36 2.69
N ARG A 53 -5.88 6.49 1.75
CA ARG A 53 -6.12 7.09 0.42
C ARG A 53 -7.13 6.29 -0.40
N LEU A 54 -7.13 4.95 -0.29
CA LEU A 54 -8.12 4.08 -0.92
C LEU A 54 -9.55 4.43 -0.50
N GLY A 55 -9.77 4.76 0.77
CA GLY A 55 -11.09 5.17 1.28
C GLY A 55 -11.53 6.55 0.79
N GLN A 56 -10.57 7.43 0.50
CA GLN A 56 -10.80 8.81 0.05
C GLN A 56 -10.76 8.95 -1.48
N MET A 57 -10.52 7.86 -2.20
CA MET A 57 -10.14 7.93 -3.61
C MET A 57 -11.19 8.62 -4.49
N PHE A 58 -12.48 8.45 -4.18
CA PHE A 58 -13.52 9.13 -4.94
C PHE A 58 -13.39 10.65 -4.86
N ASP A 59 -13.21 11.18 -3.66
CA ASP A 59 -13.08 12.62 -3.41
C ASP A 59 -11.77 13.16 -3.99
N ILE A 60 -10.67 12.40 -3.83
CA ILE A 60 -9.38 12.73 -4.45
C ILE A 60 -9.54 12.88 -5.98
N VAL A 61 -10.29 11.99 -6.64
CA VAL A 61 -10.49 12.09 -8.10
C VAL A 61 -11.40 13.27 -8.47
N VAL A 62 -12.41 13.59 -7.65
CA VAL A 62 -13.28 14.77 -7.86
C VAL A 62 -12.46 16.06 -7.81
N ASP A 63 -11.52 16.16 -6.86
CA ASP A 63 -10.71 17.36 -6.61
C ASP A 63 -9.47 17.48 -7.53
N TYR A 64 -9.35 16.62 -8.55
CA TYR A 64 -8.24 16.71 -9.51
C TYR A 64 -8.44 17.90 -10.47
N PRO A 65 -7.42 18.76 -10.69
CA PRO A 65 -5.98 18.54 -10.51
C PRO A 65 -5.38 18.97 -9.16
N ASP A 66 -6.13 19.66 -8.31
CA ASP A 66 -5.62 20.21 -7.04
C ASP A 66 -5.17 19.09 -6.08
N SER A 67 -5.79 17.93 -6.19
CA SER A 67 -5.45 16.71 -5.44
C SER A 67 -4.24 15.91 -5.97
N LEU A 68 -3.49 16.42 -6.96
CA LEU A 68 -2.35 15.72 -7.56
C LEU A 68 -1.31 15.18 -6.55
N PRO A 69 -0.95 15.88 -5.46
CA PRO A 69 -0.05 15.33 -4.44
C PRO A 69 -0.57 14.01 -3.84
N ALA A 70 -1.87 13.92 -3.52
CA ALA A 70 -2.47 12.71 -2.95
C ALA A 70 -2.47 11.54 -3.94
N ILE A 71 -2.59 11.83 -5.24
CA ILE A 71 -2.51 10.84 -6.31
C ILE A 71 -1.08 10.28 -6.43
N ARG A 72 -0.07 11.15 -6.33
CA ARG A 72 1.35 10.74 -6.34
C ARG A 72 1.70 9.92 -5.10
N ASP A 73 1.18 10.29 -3.93
CA ASP A 73 1.31 9.49 -2.70
C ASP A 73 0.73 8.09 -2.90
N LEU A 74 -0.48 8.00 -3.46
CA LEU A 74 -1.13 6.72 -3.74
C LEU A 74 -0.33 5.89 -4.75
N ALA A 75 0.21 6.51 -5.80
CA ALA A 75 1.09 5.83 -6.76
C ALA A 75 2.32 5.24 -6.06
N ALA A 76 2.95 6.00 -5.16
CA ALA A 76 4.05 5.49 -4.36
C ALA A 76 3.61 4.33 -3.45
N CYS A 77 2.46 4.44 -2.77
CA CYS A 77 1.94 3.38 -1.92
C CYS A 77 1.68 2.09 -2.72
N LEU A 78 1.04 2.18 -3.88
CA LEU A 78 0.74 1.03 -4.72
C LEU A 78 1.99 0.38 -5.33
N ARG A 79 3.09 1.13 -5.54
CA ARG A 79 4.36 0.53 -6.01
C ARG A 79 5.09 -0.27 -4.95
N HIS A 80 4.94 0.10 -3.67
CA HIS A 80 5.68 -0.51 -2.56
C HIS A 80 4.83 -1.50 -1.74
N THR A 81 3.59 -1.75 -2.13
CA THR A 81 2.64 -2.61 -1.39
C THR A 81 1.82 -3.49 -2.34
N ASN A 82 1.04 -4.41 -1.77
CA ASN A 82 0.15 -5.32 -2.50
C ASN A 82 -1.32 -4.85 -2.47
N LEU A 83 -1.55 -3.53 -2.48
CA LEU A 83 -2.88 -2.93 -2.29
C LEU A 83 -3.71 -2.78 -3.59
N GLN A 84 -3.19 -3.17 -4.76
CA GLN A 84 -3.82 -2.89 -6.06
C GLN A 84 -5.21 -3.53 -6.20
N SER A 85 -5.37 -4.78 -5.75
CA SER A 85 -6.66 -5.49 -5.79
C SER A 85 -7.70 -4.85 -4.84
N LEU A 86 -7.26 -4.46 -3.65
CA LEU A 86 -8.08 -3.73 -2.68
C LEU A 86 -8.48 -2.35 -3.21
N PHE A 87 -7.54 -1.66 -3.86
CA PHE A 87 -7.80 -0.38 -4.51
C PHE A 87 -8.88 -0.50 -5.58
N VAL A 88 -8.74 -1.44 -6.51
CA VAL A 88 -9.71 -1.65 -7.59
C VAL A 88 -11.09 -1.97 -7.02
N SER A 89 -11.18 -2.89 -6.05
CA SER A 89 -12.46 -3.28 -5.46
C SER A 89 -13.12 -2.15 -4.66
N SER A 90 -12.35 -1.43 -3.84
CA SER A 90 -12.82 -0.28 -3.06
C SER A 90 -13.30 0.86 -3.96
N PHE A 91 -12.48 1.27 -4.92
CA PHE A 91 -12.82 2.40 -5.78
C PHE A 91 -14.01 2.09 -6.70
N ARG A 92 -14.11 0.87 -7.24
CA ARG A 92 -15.30 0.44 -8.00
C ARG A 92 -16.57 0.51 -7.16
N ARG A 93 -16.50 0.09 -5.89
CA ARG A 93 -17.63 0.18 -4.96
C ARG A 93 -18.04 1.64 -4.75
N SER A 94 -17.09 2.53 -4.52
CA SER A 94 -17.37 3.97 -4.36
C SER A 94 -18.01 4.58 -5.61
N LEU A 95 -17.52 4.24 -6.81
CA LEU A 95 -18.14 4.68 -8.07
C LEU A 95 -19.60 4.20 -8.19
N GLN A 96 -19.85 2.92 -7.87
CA GLN A 96 -21.19 2.35 -7.94
C GLN A 96 -22.16 3.02 -6.96
N GLN A 97 -21.71 3.29 -5.73
CA GLN A 97 -22.54 3.85 -4.68
C GLN A 97 -22.82 5.35 -4.86
N ARG A 98 -21.83 6.11 -5.33
CA ARG A 98 -21.87 7.58 -5.30
C ARG A 98 -22.10 8.25 -6.66
N LEU A 99 -21.92 7.52 -7.76
CA LEU A 99 -21.97 8.10 -9.11
C LEU A 99 -22.86 7.32 -10.07
N LEU A 100 -22.84 5.99 -10.03
CA LEU A 100 -23.52 5.15 -11.01
C LEU A 100 -24.95 4.81 -10.62
N HIS A 101 -25.74 5.82 -10.29
CA HIS A 101 -27.16 5.70 -9.95
C HIS A 101 -28.02 6.64 -10.80
N ALA A 102 -29.33 6.39 -10.87
CA ALA A 102 -30.26 7.12 -11.75
C ALA A 102 -30.29 8.64 -11.46
N GLY A 103 -30.11 9.04 -10.20
CA GLY A 103 -30.09 10.45 -9.80
C GLY A 103 -28.82 11.23 -10.19
N ALA A 104 -27.75 10.58 -10.68
CA ALA A 104 -26.54 11.29 -11.08
C ALA A 104 -26.72 11.95 -12.46
N SER A 105 -26.22 13.17 -12.61
CA SER A 105 -26.25 13.90 -13.88
C SER A 105 -25.30 13.28 -14.91
N ALA A 106 -25.70 13.27 -16.19
CA ALA A 106 -24.85 12.73 -17.25
C ALA A 106 -23.50 13.48 -17.35
N THR A 107 -23.54 14.81 -17.23
CA THR A 107 -22.36 15.67 -17.18
C THR A 107 -21.42 15.30 -16.04
N GLY A 108 -21.94 15.10 -14.82
CA GLY A 108 -21.13 14.72 -13.66
C GLY A 108 -20.46 13.36 -13.84
N ILE A 109 -21.16 12.39 -14.45
CA ILE A 109 -20.59 11.07 -14.75
C ILE A 109 -19.45 11.19 -15.78
N ILE A 110 -19.64 12.00 -16.83
CA ILE A 110 -18.61 12.23 -17.85
C ILE A 110 -17.39 12.92 -17.25
N HIS A 111 -17.60 13.99 -16.46
CA HIS A 111 -16.51 14.71 -15.79
C HIS A 111 -15.70 13.79 -14.89
N GLN A 112 -16.38 13.01 -14.03
CA GLN A 112 -15.72 12.05 -13.15
C GLN A 112 -15.00 10.96 -13.93
N TYR A 113 -15.52 10.54 -15.09
CA TYR A 113 -14.84 9.56 -15.94
C TYR A 113 -13.54 10.13 -16.55
N VAL A 114 -13.56 11.38 -17.04
CA VAL A 114 -12.36 12.06 -17.54
C VAL A 114 -11.33 12.26 -16.43
N ALA A 115 -11.77 12.71 -15.25
CA ALA A 115 -10.90 12.84 -14.08
C ALA A 115 -10.30 11.47 -13.67
N THR A 116 -11.11 10.40 -13.67
CA THR A 116 -10.63 9.04 -13.43
C THR A 116 -9.56 8.63 -14.46
N ILE A 117 -9.75 8.91 -15.75
CA ILE A 117 -8.73 8.60 -16.78
C ILE A 117 -7.42 9.34 -16.48
N ARG A 118 -7.48 10.63 -16.16
CA ARG A 118 -6.29 11.45 -15.87
C ARG A 118 -5.57 10.94 -14.62
N THR A 119 -6.29 10.78 -13.51
CA THR A 119 -5.72 10.29 -12.24
C THR A 119 -5.15 8.87 -12.35
N MET A 120 -5.81 7.96 -13.07
CA MET A 120 -5.29 6.59 -13.23
C MET A 120 -4.00 6.56 -14.06
N ARG A 121 -3.84 7.46 -15.04
CA ARG A 121 -2.60 7.55 -15.83
C ARG A 121 -1.43 8.08 -15.02
N GLU A 122 -1.68 8.97 -14.06
CA GLU A 122 -0.66 9.43 -13.10
C GLU A 122 -0.22 8.29 -12.15
N ILE A 123 -1.14 7.41 -11.77
CA ILE A 123 -0.85 6.29 -10.86
C ILE A 123 -0.16 5.12 -11.57
N ASP A 124 -0.69 4.73 -12.73
CA ASP A 124 -0.27 3.55 -13.48
C ASP A 124 -0.24 3.85 -14.99
N PRO A 125 0.95 4.19 -15.53
CA PRO A 125 1.12 4.45 -16.95
C PRO A 125 0.79 3.25 -17.86
N SER A 126 0.81 2.02 -17.33
CA SER A 126 0.47 0.82 -18.13
C SER A 126 -1.01 0.75 -18.51
N GLY A 127 -1.87 1.46 -17.77
CA GLY A 127 -3.31 1.47 -17.97
C GLY A 127 -4.07 0.25 -17.42
N CYS A 128 -3.38 -0.67 -16.73
CA CYS A 128 -4.00 -1.84 -16.10
C CYS A 128 -5.06 -1.42 -15.06
N LEU A 129 -4.71 -0.48 -14.17
CA LEU A 129 -5.65 0.02 -13.17
C LEU A 129 -6.85 0.73 -13.83
N LEU A 130 -6.58 1.59 -14.82
CA LEU A 130 -7.63 2.28 -15.55
C LEU A 130 -8.61 1.29 -16.18
N HIS A 131 -8.11 0.25 -16.85
CA HIS A 131 -8.95 -0.77 -17.46
C HIS A 131 -9.89 -1.42 -16.43
N ALA A 132 -9.34 -1.79 -15.27
CA ALA A 132 -10.07 -2.49 -14.22
C ALA A 132 -11.15 -1.60 -13.55
N VAL A 133 -10.83 -0.35 -13.23
CA VAL A 133 -11.76 0.56 -12.52
C VAL A 133 -12.78 1.22 -13.45
N ALA A 134 -12.44 1.42 -14.73
CA ALA A 134 -13.34 2.01 -15.73
C ALA A 134 -14.39 1.02 -16.27
N ALA A 135 -14.26 -0.28 -16.01
CA ALA A 135 -15.23 -1.28 -16.47
C ALA A 135 -16.68 -0.94 -16.08
N PRO A 136 -17.03 -0.67 -14.81
CA PRO A 136 -18.40 -0.27 -14.44
C PRO A 136 -18.85 1.06 -15.04
N LEU A 137 -17.96 2.04 -15.18
CA LEU A 137 -18.27 3.33 -15.83
C LEU A 137 -18.68 3.11 -17.30
N ARG A 138 -17.86 2.38 -18.06
CA ARG A 138 -18.12 2.05 -19.47
C ARG A 138 -19.43 1.27 -19.64
N ALA A 139 -19.69 0.29 -18.76
CA ALA A 139 -20.91 -0.49 -18.80
C ALA A 139 -22.16 0.38 -18.53
N TYR A 140 -22.08 1.30 -17.57
CA TYR A 140 -23.18 2.19 -17.23
C TYR A 140 -23.46 3.19 -18.36
N LEU A 141 -22.43 3.84 -18.90
CA LEU A 141 -22.59 4.81 -19.99
C LEU A 141 -23.17 4.19 -21.26
N ARG A 142 -22.81 2.94 -21.60
CA ARG A 142 -23.41 2.24 -22.75
C ARG A 142 -24.91 2.00 -22.61
N ARG A 143 -25.41 1.82 -21.38
CA ARG A 143 -26.85 1.59 -21.13
C ARG A 143 -27.65 2.88 -21.11
N ARG A 144 -27.01 4.02 -20.85
CA ARG A 144 -27.67 5.32 -20.72
C ARG A 144 -27.56 6.11 -22.03
N SER A 145 -28.60 6.06 -22.85
CA SER A 145 -28.67 6.68 -24.18
C SER A 145 -28.43 8.20 -24.19
N ASP A 146 -28.72 8.89 -23.10
CA ASP A 146 -28.54 10.36 -22.98
C ASP A 146 -27.08 10.80 -22.86
N THR A 147 -26.15 9.88 -22.61
CA THR A 147 -24.72 10.22 -22.43
C THR A 147 -24.09 10.75 -23.72
N ILE A 148 -24.47 10.19 -24.88
CA ILE A 148 -23.96 10.64 -26.18
C ILE A 148 -24.41 12.07 -26.46
N ARG A 149 -25.69 12.39 -26.17
CA ARG A 149 -26.23 13.75 -26.34
C ARG A 149 -25.53 14.76 -25.44
N CYS A 150 -25.22 14.37 -24.20
CA CYS A 150 -24.47 15.20 -23.27
C CYS A 150 -23.01 15.42 -23.73
N LEU A 151 -22.36 14.39 -24.26
CA LEU A 151 -20.99 14.48 -24.79
C LEU A 151 -20.92 15.46 -25.97
N VAL A 152 -21.87 15.37 -26.91
CA VAL A 152 -21.98 16.31 -28.03
C VAL A 152 -22.20 17.73 -27.52
N GLY A 153 -23.13 17.92 -26.58
CA GLY A 153 -23.36 19.21 -25.93
C GLY A 153 -22.08 19.84 -25.37
N LEU A 154 -21.30 19.08 -24.60
CA LEU A 154 -20.02 19.53 -24.04
C LEU A 154 -19.01 19.93 -25.12
N VAL A 155 -18.93 19.21 -26.23
CA VAL A 155 -18.01 19.52 -27.34
C VAL A 155 -18.50 20.71 -28.17
N THR A 156 -19.81 20.96 -28.23
CA THR A 156 -20.41 22.07 -29.00
C THR A 156 -20.59 23.37 -28.21
N GLN A 157 -20.44 23.32 -26.88
CA GLN A 157 -20.58 24.48 -25.99
C GLN A 157 -19.24 25.11 -25.59
N ASP A 158 -18.13 24.61 -26.16
CA ASP A 158 -16.80 25.24 -26.14
C ASP A 158 -16.57 26.06 -27.43
#